data_AF-A0A536F0E9-F1
#
_entry.id   AF-A0A536F0E9-F1
#
_cell.length_a   1.000
_cell.length_b   1.000
_cell.length_c   1.000
_cell.angle_alpha   90.00
_cell.angle_beta   90.00
_cell.angle_gamma   90.00
#
_symmetry.space_group_name_H-M   'P 1'
#
loop_
_entity.id
_entity.type
_entity.pdbx_description
1 polymer ?
#
loop_
_entity_poly.entity_id
_entity_poly.type
_entity_poly.pdbx_seq_one_letter_code
_entity_poly.pdbx_strand_id
1 'polypeptide(L)'
;MSEIPEHWLGPLESGANRSGTVIVGVVDTPSRALAHASSFSLGFSRSEWIWDRGQLVGLRTSARCVKNRVAPPLGETELEICYRLGAQSVKEAPIQAAEMETCASAAV
;
A
#
# COMPACT_ATOMS: atom_id res chain seq x y z
N MET A 1 1.51 13.74 14.05
CA MET A 1 2.04 13.44 12.69
C MET A 1 1.87 14.69 11.85
N SER A 2 2.93 15.13 11.17
CA SER A 2 2.92 16.35 10.36
C SER A 2 2.16 16.10 9.06
N GLU A 3 1.01 16.74 8.92
CA GLU A 3 0.26 16.72 7.67
C GLU A 3 0.95 17.61 6.63
N ILE A 4 0.97 17.19 5.36
CA ILE A 4 1.52 18.01 4.27
C ILE A 4 0.59 19.21 4.06
N PRO A 5 1.07 20.46 4.17
CA PRO A 5 0.23 21.63 3.95
C PRO A 5 -0.39 21.61 2.54
N GLU A 6 -1.67 21.96 2.43
CA GLU A 6 -2.43 21.85 1.17
C GLU A 6 -1.76 22.60 0.00
N HIS A 7 -1.18 23.78 0.27
CA HIS A 7 -0.49 24.59 -0.74
C HIS A 7 0.77 23.92 -1.33
N TRP A 8 1.30 22.88 -0.68
CA TRP A 8 2.44 22.10 -1.19
C TRP A 8 2.01 20.95 -2.10
N LEU A 9 0.75 20.51 -2.04
CA LEU A 9 0.31 19.31 -2.76
C LEU A 9 0.45 19.47 -4.28
N GLY A 10 0.06 20.63 -4.84
CA GLY A 10 0.21 20.91 -6.27
C GLY A 10 1.66 20.92 -6.74
N PRO A 11 2.57 21.68 -6.09
CA PRO A 11 4.00 21.63 -6.38
C PRO A 11 4.61 20.24 -6.25
N LEU A 12 4.22 19.46 -5.23
CA LEU A 12 4.70 18.10 -5.02
C LEU A 12 4.25 17.14 -6.13
N GLU A 13 2.96 17.16 -6.50
CA GLU A 13 2.43 16.38 -7.61
C GLU A 13 3.14 16.73 -8.92
N SER A 14 3.29 18.02 -9.20
CA SER A 14 3.98 18.53 -10.38
C SER A 14 5.44 18.10 -10.43
N GLY A 15 6.15 18.16 -9.29
CA GLY A 15 7.53 17.70 -9.16
C GLY A 15 7.66 16.20 -9.40
N ALA A 16 6.84 15.41 -8.71
CA ALA A 16 6.79 13.95 -8.83
C ALA A 16 6.53 13.50 -10.27
N ASN A 17 5.57 14.12 -10.96
CA ASN A 17 5.25 13.80 -12.35
C ASN A 17 6.40 14.06 -13.32
N ARG A 18 7.24 15.07 -13.07
CA ARG A 18 8.39 15.39 -13.93
C ARG A 18 9.61 14.52 -13.64
N SER A 19 9.79 14.08 -12.40
CA SER A 19 10.98 13.32 -11.97
C SER A 19 10.77 11.81 -11.92
N GLY A 20 9.52 11.34 -11.96
CA GLY A 20 9.18 9.94 -11.66
C GLY A 20 9.32 9.60 -10.17
N THR A 21 9.45 10.60 -9.28
CA THR A 21 9.56 10.38 -7.84
C THR A 21 8.22 9.92 -7.26
N VAL A 22 8.25 8.89 -6.40
CA VAL A 22 7.08 8.45 -5.64
C VAL A 22 7.13 9.06 -4.25
N ILE A 23 6.03 9.70 -3.85
CA ILE A 23 5.85 10.26 -2.50
C ILE A 23 4.89 9.36 -1.74
N VAL A 24 5.32 8.89 -0.57
CA VAL A 24 4.51 8.04 0.31
C VAL A 24 4.17 8.81 1.58
N GLY A 25 2.87 9.00 1.82
CA GLY A 25 2.35 9.58 3.06
C GLY A 25 1.70 8.49 3.92
N VAL A 26 2.16 8.35 5.17
CA VAL A 26 1.53 7.48 6.17
C VAL A 26 0.65 8.34 7.05
N VAL A 27 -0.66 8.13 6.95
CA VAL A 27 -1.68 8.92 7.67
C VAL A 27 -2.75 7.97 8.20
N ASP A 28 -3.25 8.24 9.40
CA ASP A 28 -4.38 7.47 9.95
C ASP A 28 -5.69 7.85 9.25
N THR A 29 -5.92 9.16 9.09
CA THR A 29 -7.07 9.72 8.35
C THR A 29 -6.56 10.80 7.40
N PRO A 30 -6.68 10.63 6.07
CA PRO A 30 -6.24 11.65 5.13
C PRO A 30 -7.18 12.87 5.15
N SER A 31 -6.64 14.10 5.10
CA SER A 31 -7.48 15.25 4.76
C SER A 31 -8.08 15.11 3.37
N ARG A 32 -9.17 15.84 3.13
CA ARG A 32 -9.82 15.92 1.83
C ARG A 32 -8.85 16.32 0.72
N ALA A 33 -7.95 17.27 1.00
CA ALA A 33 -6.97 17.76 0.03
C ALA A 33 -5.97 16.65 -0.35
N LEU A 34 -5.38 15.97 0.63
CA LEU A 34 -4.45 14.86 0.39
C LEU A 34 -5.14 13.68 -0.31
N ALA A 35 -6.34 13.31 0.13
CA ALA A 35 -7.15 12.26 -0.49
C ALA A 35 -7.52 12.60 -1.95
N HIS A 36 -7.68 13.88 -2.29
CA HIS A 36 -7.91 14.32 -3.66
C HIS A 36 -6.63 14.32 -4.50
N ALA A 37 -5.51 14.78 -3.94
CA ALA A 37 -4.21 14.86 -4.61
C ALA A 37 -3.54 13.50 -4.84
N SER A 38 -3.80 12.50 -3.98
CA SER A 38 -3.18 11.18 -4.11
C SER A 38 -3.55 10.48 -5.43
N SER A 39 -2.61 9.86 -6.12
CA SER A 39 -2.92 9.02 -7.29
C SER A 39 -3.33 7.60 -6.90
N PHE A 40 -2.87 7.15 -5.73
CA PHE A 40 -3.10 5.81 -5.20
C PHE A 40 -3.23 5.86 -3.68
N SER A 41 -4.11 5.05 -3.09
CA SER A 41 -4.29 4.99 -1.64
C SER A 41 -4.66 3.59 -1.20
N LEU A 42 -3.93 3.09 -0.19
CA LEU A 42 -4.15 1.81 0.46
C LEU A 42 -4.63 2.04 1.89
N GLY A 43 -5.75 1.42 2.26
CA GLY A 43 -6.21 1.30 3.64
C GLY A 43 -5.74 -0.03 4.22
N PHE A 44 -5.21 0.00 5.45
CA PHE A 44 -4.80 -1.20 6.17
C PHE A 44 -5.71 -1.42 7.38
N SER A 45 -6.18 -2.65 7.56
CA SER A 45 -6.98 -3.05 8.70
C SER A 45 -6.43 -4.33 9.29
N ARG A 46 -5.98 -4.29 10.55
CA ARG A 46 -5.54 -5.50 11.26
C ARG A 46 -6.74 -6.40 11.49
N SER A 47 -6.65 -7.66 11.06
CA SER A 47 -7.63 -8.70 11.37
C SER A 47 -7.26 -9.40 12.66
N GLU A 48 -6.05 -9.93 12.76
CA GLU A 48 -5.64 -10.81 13.86
C GLU A 48 -4.19 -10.60 14.29
N TRP A 49 -3.86 -11.05 15.51
CA TRP A 49 -2.50 -11.18 15.99
C TRP A 49 -1.98 -12.59 15.74
N ILE A 50 -0.73 -12.70 15.30
CA ILE A 50 -0.06 -13.99 15.11
C ILE A 50 0.79 -14.29 16.35
N TRP A 51 0.50 -15.41 17.01
CA TRP A 51 1.21 -15.86 18.20
C TRP A 51 1.90 -17.20 17.93
N ASP A 52 3.14 -17.35 18.38
CA ASP A 52 3.87 -18.61 18.39
C ASP A 52 4.42 -18.86 19.81
N ARG A 53 4.09 -20.02 20.39
CA ARG A 53 4.52 -20.43 21.75
C ARG A 53 4.34 -19.35 22.83
N GLY A 54 3.25 -18.60 22.75
CA GLY A 54 2.93 -17.51 23.70
C GLY A 54 3.65 -16.19 23.43
N GLN A 55 4.43 -16.09 22.35
CA GLN A 55 5.11 -14.89 21.92
C GLN A 55 4.38 -14.26 20.73
N LEU A 56 4.21 -12.93 20.74
CA LEU A 56 3.63 -12.21 19.61
C LEU A 56 4.65 -12.16 18.47
N VAL A 57 4.36 -12.84 17.37
CA VAL A 57 5.28 -12.99 16.23
C VAL A 57 4.86 -12.21 14.99
N GLY A 58 3.67 -11.60 14.99
CA GLY A 58 3.22 -10.79 13.87
C GLY A 58 1.76 -10.38 13.95
N LEU A 59 1.24 -9.89 12.83
CA LEU A 59 -0.16 -9.59 12.64
C LEU A 59 -0.62 -10.00 11.24
N ARG A 60 -1.90 -10.34 11.12
CA ARG A 60 -2.61 -10.44 9.85
C ARG A 60 -3.35 -9.13 9.60
N THR A 61 -3.22 -8.58 8.41
CA THR A 61 -3.86 -7.33 8.00
C THR A 61 -4.44 -7.48 6.61
N SER A 62 -5.60 -6.90 6.35
CA SER A 62 -6.03 -6.66 4.98
C SER A 62 -5.45 -5.34 4.48
N ALA A 63 -5.10 -5.30 3.20
CA ALA A 63 -4.83 -4.09 2.46
C ALA A 63 -5.89 -3.93 1.38
N ARG A 64 -6.59 -2.80 1.42
CA ARG A 64 -7.64 -2.45 0.48
C ARG A 64 -7.21 -1.27 -0.36
N CYS A 65 -7.34 -1.40 -1.68
CA CYS A 65 -7.22 -0.25 -2.57
C CYS A 65 -8.42 0.68 -2.40
N VAL A 66 -8.21 1.84 -1.78
CA VAL A 66 -9.25 2.87 -1.57
C VAL A 66 -9.33 3.80 -2.77
N LYS A 67 -8.20 4.08 -3.42
CA LYS A 67 -8.12 4.92 -4.62
C LYS A 67 -7.09 4.37 -5.58
N ASN A 68 -7.46 4.27 -6.85
CA ASN A 68 -6.55 3.92 -7.93
C ASN A 68 -6.80 4.84 -9.14
N ARG A 69 -5.84 5.70 -9.48
CA ARG A 69 -5.85 6.48 -10.73
C ARG A 69 -4.90 5.91 -11.80
N VAL A 70 -4.12 4.87 -11.47
CA VAL A 70 -3.09 4.32 -12.37
C VAL A 70 -3.53 3.03 -13.08
N ALA A 71 -4.56 2.37 -12.58
CA ALA A 71 -5.18 1.18 -13.17
C ALA A 71 -6.65 1.08 -12.74
N PRO A 72 -7.46 0.16 -13.31
CA PRO A 72 -8.77 -0.16 -12.75
C PRO A 72 -8.66 -0.47 -11.24
N PRO A 73 -9.68 -0.13 -10.43
CA PRO A 73 -9.66 -0.44 -9.01
C PRO A 73 -9.57 -1.95 -8.82
N LEU A 74 -8.42 -2.41 -8.31
CA LEU A 74 -8.18 -3.81 -7.97
C LEU A 74 -8.66 -4.06 -6.54
N GLY A 75 -9.07 -5.30 -6.28
CA GLY A 75 -9.78 -5.71 -5.07
C GLY A 75 -9.00 -5.63 -3.75
N GLU A 76 -9.35 -6.50 -2.82
CA GLU A 76 -8.74 -6.57 -1.49
C GLU A 76 -7.71 -7.69 -1.46
N THR A 77 -6.62 -7.49 -0.71
CA THR A 77 -5.60 -8.51 -0.49
C THR A 77 -5.33 -8.68 0.99
N GLU A 78 -5.09 -9.92 1.42
CA GLU A 78 -4.65 -10.21 2.78
C GLU A 78 -3.13 -10.30 2.84
N LEU A 79 -2.55 -9.71 3.88
CA LEU A 79 -1.12 -9.64 4.12
C LEU A 79 -0.82 -10.13 5.54
N GLU A 80 0.27 -10.84 5.69
CA GLU A 80 0.82 -11.19 6.99
C GLU A 80 2.11 -10.41 7.23
N ILE A 81 2.19 -9.70 8.35
CA ILE A 81 3.36 -8.93 8.77
C ILE A 81 3.97 -9.65 9.98
N CYS A 82 5.06 -10.37 9.75
CA CYS A 82 5.79 -11.07 10.80
C CYS A 82 6.88 -10.17 11.42
N TYR A 83 6.88 -10.06 12.74
CA TYR A 83 7.92 -9.35 13.48
C TYR A 83 9.19 -10.20 13.54
N ARG A 84 10.32 -9.58 13.28
CA ARG A 84 11.61 -10.27 13.38
C ARG A 84 11.99 -10.40 14.85
N LEU A 85 11.73 -11.56 15.42
CA LEU A 85 12.13 -11.92 16.78
C LEU A 85 13.57 -12.46 16.77
N GLY A 86 14.54 -11.64 16.36
CA GLY A 86 15.98 -11.96 16.41
C GLY A 86 16.81 -11.49 15.21
N ALA A 87 18.14 -11.68 15.28
CA ALA A 87 19.10 -11.38 14.22
C ALA A 87 19.11 -12.49 13.16
N GLN A 88 18.10 -12.54 12.29
CA GLN A 88 18.11 -13.44 11.13
C GLN A 88 18.44 -12.69 9.84
N SER A 89 19.21 -13.32 8.95
CA SER A 89 19.50 -12.82 7.61
C SER A 89 18.21 -12.81 6.77
N VAL A 90 17.97 -11.74 6.01
CA VAL A 90 16.84 -11.64 5.09
C VAL A 90 17.04 -12.68 3.99
N LYS A 91 16.26 -13.76 3.99
CA LYS A 91 16.01 -14.53 2.77
C LYS A 91 14.77 -13.93 2.14
N GLU A 92 15.00 -13.18 1.07
CA GLU A 92 13.94 -12.67 0.21
C GLU A 92 13.12 -13.87 -0.26
N ALA A 93 11.85 -13.92 0.13
CA ALA A 93 10.93 -14.91 -0.41
C ALA A 93 10.84 -14.66 -1.92
N PRO A 94 10.90 -15.69 -2.78
CA PRO A 94 10.70 -15.49 -4.20
C PRO A 94 9.33 -14.85 -4.39
N ILE A 95 9.32 -13.65 -4.99
CA ILE A 95 8.09 -13.00 -5.43
C ILE A 95 7.49 -13.94 -6.47
N GLN A 96 6.49 -14.73 -6.07
CA GLN A 96 5.66 -15.44 -7.03
C GLN A 96 4.79 -14.37 -7.69
N ALA A 97 5.33 -13.77 -8.75
CA ALA A 97 4.52 -13.07 -9.73
C ALA A 97 3.63 -14.16 -10.36
N ALA A 98 2.44 -14.36 -9.80
CA ALA A 98 1.40 -15.08 -10.51
C ALA A 98 1.14 -14.25 -11.77
N GLU A 99 1.57 -14.78 -12.92
CA GLU A 99 1.23 -14.23 -14.22
C GLU A 99 -0.29 -14.17 -14.29
N MET A 100 -0.82 -12.95 -14.27
CA MET A 100 -2.24 -12.73 -14.47
C MET A 100 -2.47 -13.00 -15.96
N GLU A 101 -3.01 -14.18 -16.27
CA GLU A 101 -3.31 -14.59 -17.64
C GLU A 101 -4.11 -13.48 -18.34
N THR A 102 -3.60 -13.09 -19.50
CA THR A 102 -4.15 -12.07 -20.37
C THR A 102 -5.60 -12.41 -20.74
N CYS A 103 -6.58 -11.76 -20.10
CA CYS A 103 -7.96 -11.74 -20.61
C CYS A 103 -8.03 -10.83 -21.85
N ALA A 104 -7.56 -11.35 -22.98
CA ALA A 104 -7.90 -10.82 -24.29
C ALA A 104 -9.22 -11.44 -24.75
N SER A 105 -10.33 -10.71 -24.62
CA SER A 105 -11.62 -10.89 -25.34
C SER A 105 -12.63 -9.90 -24.75
N ALA A 106 -13.41 -9.09 -25.46
CA ALA A 106 -13.59 -8.88 -26.89
C ALA A 106 -14.13 -7.45 -27.08
N ALA A 107 -13.76 -6.85 -28.20
CA ALA A 107 -14.51 -5.75 -28.80
C ALA A 107 -15.85 -6.26 -29.34
N VAL A 108 -16.93 -5.54 -29.06
CA VAL A 108 -17.99 -5.15 -30.02
C VAL A 108 -18.57 -3.82 -29.55
#